data_AF-A0A7C6XQW8-F1
#
_entry.id   AF-A0A7C6XQW8-F1
#
_cell.length_a   1.000
_cell.length_b   1.000
_cell.length_c   1.000
_cell.angle_alpha   90.00
_cell.angle_beta   90.00
_cell.angle_gamma   90.00
#
_symmetry.space_group_name_H-M   'P 1'
#
loop_
_entity.id
_entity.type
_entity.pdbx_description
1 polymer ?
#
loop_
_entity_poly.entity_id
_entity_poly.type
_entity_poly.pdbx_seq_one_letter_code
_entity_poly.pdbx_strand_id
1 'polypeptide(L)'
;DEISGQKARTTSSQGTKAWGDPNVAVLRCGVTPPGPTTDQCVSVSGVDWISKPSEDDETTWKFTSYGRTPAVEVLVNRKAESGNDVLAAISPTLSKFPPKSECVGAEDIAG
;
A
#
# COMPACT_ATOMS: atom_id res chain seq x y z
N ASP A 1 -0.58 15.28 7.88
CA ASP A 1 -0.44 13.85 7.52
C ASP A 1 -0.61 13.05 8.80
N GLU A 2 -1.85 12.71 9.09
CA GLU A 2 -2.27 11.91 10.25
C GLU A 2 -3.13 10.78 9.71
N ILE A 3 -2.83 9.55 10.15
CA ILE A 3 -3.66 8.37 9.92
C ILE A 3 -4.24 8.02 11.29
N SER A 4 -5.57 8.01 11.41
CA SER A 4 -6.28 7.61 12.64
C SER A 4 -5.81 8.33 13.93
N GLY A 5 -5.45 9.62 13.85
CA GLY A 5 -4.98 10.41 15.00
C GLY A 5 -3.53 10.13 15.45
N GLN A 6 -2.78 9.33 14.69
CA GLN A 6 -1.37 9.07 14.94
C GLN A 6 -0.49 10.00 14.10
N LYS A 7 0.45 10.69 14.77
CA LYS A 7 1.43 11.55 14.09
C LYS A 7 2.47 10.71 13.35
N ALA A 8 2.70 11.04 12.08
CA ALA A 8 3.74 10.42 11.25
C ALA A 8 5.14 10.61 11.87
N ARG A 9 5.90 9.53 12.03
CA ARG A 9 7.35 9.57 12.29
C ARG A 9 8.10 9.27 11.00
N THR A 10 8.96 10.19 10.57
CA THR A 10 9.84 10.00 9.41
C THR A 10 11.12 9.33 9.91
N THR A 11 11.46 8.16 9.38
CA THR A 11 12.73 7.47 9.71
C THR A 11 13.76 7.75 8.61
N SER A 12 15.06 7.65 8.93
CA SER A 12 16.17 8.21 8.14
C SER A 12 16.46 7.53 6.79
N SER A 13 15.67 6.53 6.39
CA SER A 13 15.71 6.00 5.03
C SER A 13 14.73 6.78 4.18
N GLN A 14 15.22 7.42 3.11
CA GLN A 14 14.38 8.17 2.17
C GLN A 14 13.10 7.36 1.86
N GLY A 15 11.95 7.97 2.11
CA GLY A 15 10.66 7.38 1.77
C GLY A 15 9.99 6.51 2.83
N THR A 16 10.51 6.38 4.06
CA THR A 16 9.83 5.62 5.12
C THR A 16 9.05 6.52 6.08
N LYS A 17 7.72 6.36 6.12
CA LYS A 17 6.84 6.95 7.14
C LYS A 17 6.20 5.84 7.95
N ALA A 18 6.26 5.97 9.27
CA ALA A 18 5.56 5.07 10.18
C ALA A 18 4.56 5.86 11.04
N TRP A 19 3.39 5.27 11.28
CA TRP A 19 2.35 5.84 12.13
C TRP A 19 2.11 4.88 13.30
N GLY A 20 1.97 5.41 14.53
CA GLY A 20 1.71 4.64 15.75
C GLY A 20 2.93 4.30 16.63
N ASP A 21 2.67 3.88 17.88
CA ASP A 21 3.61 3.23 18.81
C ASP A 21 2.86 2.15 19.61
N PRO A 22 3.08 0.83 19.36
CA PRO A 22 3.91 0.22 18.31
C PRO A 22 3.40 0.53 16.89
N ASN A 23 4.25 0.43 15.86
CA ASN A 23 3.93 0.85 14.49
C ASN A 23 2.66 0.17 13.97
N VAL A 24 1.64 0.98 13.67
CA VAL A 24 0.34 0.56 13.15
C VAL A 24 0.41 0.43 11.62
N ALA A 25 1.17 1.32 10.98
CA ALA A 25 1.45 1.27 9.56
C ALA A 25 2.88 1.75 9.24
N VAL A 26 3.51 1.14 8.23
CA VAL A 26 4.82 1.55 7.68
C VAL A 26 4.67 1.70 6.17
N LEU A 27 4.87 2.91 5.66
CA LEU A 27 4.92 3.21 4.22
C LEU A 27 6.37 3.34 3.78
N ARG A 28 6.72 2.73 2.66
CA ARG A 28 8.00 2.84 1.96
C ARG A 28 7.80 3.29 0.53
N CYS A 29 8.32 4.45 0.19
CA CYS A 29 8.31 4.99 -1.18
C CYS A 29 9.59 4.58 -1.91
N GLY A 30 9.50 4.30 -3.21
CA GLY A 30 10.67 3.99 -4.04
C GLY A 30 11.02 2.50 -4.11
N VAL A 31 10.09 1.62 -3.76
CA VAL A 31 10.30 0.17 -3.93
C VAL A 31 10.22 -0.20 -5.42
N THR A 32 10.83 -1.34 -5.77
CA THR A 32 10.77 -1.89 -7.13
C THR A 32 9.31 -2.15 -7.49
N PRO A 33 8.81 -1.60 -8.62
CA PRO A 33 7.46 -1.89 -9.07
C PRO A 33 7.26 -3.39 -9.29
N PRO A 34 6.20 -3.98 -8.71
CA PRO A 34 5.90 -5.38 -8.96
C PRO A 34 5.54 -5.57 -10.44
N GLY A 35 6.01 -6.67 -11.03
CA GLY A 35 5.56 -7.12 -12.34
C GLY A 35 4.14 -7.70 -12.29
N PRO A 36 3.59 -8.12 -13.43
CA PRO A 36 2.31 -8.82 -13.49
C PRO A 36 2.30 -10.02 -12.53
N THR A 37 1.25 -10.14 -11.73
CA THR A 37 1.11 -11.19 -10.71
C THR A 37 -0.31 -11.73 -10.68
N THR A 38 -0.47 -12.94 -10.17
CA THR A 38 -1.76 -13.56 -9.82
C THR A 38 -2.12 -13.34 -8.35
N ASP A 39 -1.30 -12.62 -7.60
CA ASP A 39 -1.61 -12.22 -6.22
C ASP A 39 -2.90 -11.39 -6.18
N GLN A 40 -3.54 -11.37 -5.01
CA GLN A 40 -4.77 -10.62 -4.81
C GLN A 40 -4.51 -9.12 -5.06
N CYS A 41 -5.26 -8.55 -6.00
CA CYS A 41 -5.20 -7.14 -6.37
C CYS A 41 -6.48 -6.44 -5.89
N VAL A 42 -6.34 -5.34 -5.15
CA VAL A 42 -7.47 -4.56 -4.61
C VAL A 42 -7.33 -3.09 -5.00
N SER A 43 -8.42 -2.49 -5.47
CA SER A 43 -8.44 -1.07 -5.80
C SER A 43 -9.03 -0.28 -4.62
N VAL A 44 -8.26 0.69 -4.11
CA VAL A 44 -8.69 1.59 -3.04
C VAL A 44 -8.42 3.02 -3.47
N SER A 45 -9.48 3.83 -3.49
CA SER A 45 -9.42 5.25 -3.86
C SER A 45 -8.73 5.51 -5.21
N GLY A 46 -8.94 4.61 -6.20
CA GLY A 46 -8.37 4.71 -7.54
C GLY A 46 -6.89 4.34 -7.65
N VAL A 47 -6.33 3.71 -6.61
CA VAL A 47 -4.99 3.14 -6.60
C VAL A 47 -5.13 1.63 -6.45
N ASP A 48 -4.48 0.90 -7.35
CA ASP A 48 -4.43 -0.56 -7.31
C ASP A 48 -3.30 -1.04 -6.42
N TRP A 49 -3.59 -2.04 -5.60
CA TRP A 49 -2.69 -2.58 -4.60
C TRP A 49 -2.63 -4.10 -4.67
N ILE A 50 -1.44 -4.65 -4.79
CA ILE A 50 -1.21 -6.07 -4.56
C ILE A 50 -1.17 -6.29 -3.05
N SER A 51 -2.09 -7.12 -2.55
CA SER A 51 -2.27 -7.47 -1.14
C SER A 51 -1.72 -8.87 -0.87
N LYS A 52 -0.79 -8.99 0.07
CA LYS A 52 -0.27 -10.29 0.51
C LYS A 52 0.10 -10.30 2.00
N PRO A 53 0.01 -11.46 2.70
CA PRO A 53 0.54 -11.57 4.04
C PRO A 53 2.03 -11.20 4.06
N SER A 54 2.48 -10.53 5.12
CA SER A 54 3.91 -10.34 5.31
C SER A 54 4.58 -11.68 5.58
N GLU A 55 5.76 -11.89 5.00
CA GLU A 55 6.54 -13.13 5.15
C GLU A 55 7.16 -13.24 6.55
N ASP A 56 7.48 -12.08 7.16
CA ASP A 56 8.08 -11.99 8.49
C ASP A 56 7.04 -11.99 9.63
N ASP A 57 5.78 -11.63 9.34
CA ASP A 57 4.72 -11.53 10.34
C ASP A 57 3.33 -11.76 9.72
N GLU A 58 2.73 -12.89 10.04
CA GLU A 58 1.39 -13.27 9.57
C GLU A 58 0.29 -12.31 10.06
N THR A 59 0.55 -11.52 11.12
CA THR A 59 -0.37 -10.50 11.62
C THR A 59 -0.29 -9.17 10.86
N THR A 60 0.61 -9.07 9.89
CA THR A 60 0.81 -7.90 9.04
C THR A 60 0.35 -8.17 7.61
N TRP A 61 -0.37 -7.22 7.02
CA TRP A 61 -0.61 -7.16 5.57
C TRP A 61 0.44 -6.30 4.90
N LYS A 62 0.93 -6.76 3.75
CA LYS A 62 1.80 -6.02 2.84
C LYS A 62 1.00 -5.65 1.60
N PHE A 63 0.84 -4.35 1.39
CA PHE A 63 0.21 -3.76 0.21
C PHE A 63 1.29 -3.11 -0.64
N THR A 64 1.31 -3.38 -1.93
CA THR A 64 2.25 -2.72 -2.86
C THR A 64 1.47 -2.10 -4.02
N SER A 65 1.68 -0.82 -4.30
CA SER A 65 0.99 -0.14 -5.39
C SER A 65 1.35 -0.80 -6.73
N TYR A 66 0.34 -1.19 -7.49
CA TYR A 66 0.50 -1.80 -8.80
C TYR A 66 0.43 -0.74 -9.91
N GLY A 67 1.18 -0.99 -10.99
CA GLY A 67 1.17 -0.16 -12.19
C GLY A 67 1.71 1.27 -12.04
N ARG A 68 2.30 1.65 -10.91
CA ARG A 68 2.88 3.00 -10.69
C ARG A 68 4.40 2.92 -10.52
N THR A 69 5.12 3.95 -10.97
CA THR A 69 6.57 4.07 -10.81
C THR A 69 6.92 5.48 -10.31
N PRO A 70 7.59 5.62 -9.15
CA PRO A 70 8.00 4.55 -8.22
C PRO A 70 6.81 3.83 -7.57
N ALA A 71 7.00 2.57 -7.19
CA ALA A 71 6.00 1.86 -6.39
C ALA A 71 6.13 2.23 -4.91
N VAL A 72 5.03 2.05 -4.19
CA VAL A 72 4.91 2.30 -2.77
C VAL A 72 4.44 1.04 -2.07
N GLU A 73 5.15 0.66 -1.02
CA GLU A 73 4.81 -0.46 -0.14
C GLU A 73 4.21 0.09 1.16
N VAL A 74 3.17 -0.55 1.67
CA VAL A 74 2.54 -0.26 2.95
C VAL A 74 2.40 -1.55 3.73
N LEU A 75 2.99 -1.59 4.92
CA LEU A 75 2.82 -2.66 5.89
C LEU A 75 1.80 -2.21 6.92
N VAL A 76 0.74 -2.99 7.14
CA VAL A 76 -0.33 -2.67 8.10
C VAL A 76 -0.51 -3.82 9.07
N ASN A 77 -0.48 -3.52 10.37
CA ASN A 77 -0.77 -4.52 11.40
C ASN A 77 -2.30 -4.74 11.48
N ARG A 78 -2.74 -5.96 11.15
CA ARG A 78 -4.17 -6.35 11.12
C ARG A 78 -4.89 -6.21 12.45
N LYS A 79 -4.16 -6.28 13.55
CA LYS A 79 -4.71 -6.18 14.90
C LYS A 79 -4.88 -4.74 15.36
N ALA A 80 -4.23 -3.79 14.69
CA ALA A 80 -4.17 -2.40 15.11
C ALA A 80 -5.05 -1.49 14.26
N GLU A 81 -5.15 -1.70 12.94
CA GLU A 81 -5.99 -0.90 12.06
C GLU A 81 -6.49 -1.69 10.84
N SER A 82 -7.59 -1.23 10.26
CA SER A 82 -8.11 -1.67 8.97
C SER A 82 -7.18 -1.22 7.83
N GLY A 83 -6.76 -2.17 6.99
CA GLY A 83 -5.92 -1.87 5.82
C GLY A 83 -6.55 -0.84 4.87
N ASN A 84 -7.88 -0.86 4.72
CA ASN A 84 -8.58 0.08 3.85
C ASN A 84 -8.46 1.53 4.33
N ASP A 85 -8.50 1.78 5.64
CA ASP A 85 -8.40 3.12 6.21
C ASP A 85 -6.98 3.70 6.02
N VAL A 86 -5.95 2.89 6.27
CA VAL A 86 -4.54 3.24 6.00
C VAL A 86 -4.36 3.58 4.52
N LEU A 87 -4.84 2.72 3.62
CA LEU A 87 -4.70 2.90 2.17
C LEU A 87 -5.45 4.14 1.69
N ALA A 88 -6.67 4.39 2.19
CA ALA A 88 -7.45 5.58 1.87
C ALA A 88 -6.74 6.87 2.30
N ALA A 89 -6.09 6.88 3.46
CA ALA A 89 -5.34 8.05 3.94
C ALA A 89 -4.11 8.37 3.08
N ILE A 90 -3.48 7.35 2.49
CA ILE A 90 -2.26 7.50 1.68
C ILE A 90 -2.58 7.81 0.20
N SER A 91 -3.71 7.32 -0.29
CA SER A 91 -4.12 7.41 -1.71
C SER A 91 -4.04 8.81 -2.34
N PRO A 92 -4.45 9.92 -1.68
CA PRO A 92 -4.33 11.28 -2.24
C PRO A 92 -2.90 11.67 -2.61
N THR A 93 -1.90 11.11 -1.92
CA THR A 93 -0.48 11.35 -2.22
C THR A 93 -0.05 10.58 -3.47
N LEU A 94 -0.62 9.40 -3.70
CA LEU A 94 -0.29 8.51 -4.82
C LEU A 94 -1.04 8.86 -6.11
N SER A 95 -2.19 9.53 -6.01
CA SER A 95 -2.93 10.04 -7.17
C SER A 95 -2.08 10.94 -8.08
N LYS A 96 -0.99 11.53 -7.56
CA LYS A 96 -0.03 12.34 -8.33
C LYS A 96 0.83 11.53 -9.30
N PHE A 97 0.91 10.21 -9.15
CA PHE A 97 1.73 9.33 -10.00
C PHE A 97 0.82 8.47 -10.87
N PRO A 98 0.47 8.86 -12.11
CA PRO A 98 -0.53 8.17 -12.92
C PRO A 98 -0.22 6.67 -13.11
N PRO A 99 -1.25 5.79 -13.13
CA PRO A 99 -1.05 4.37 -13.36
C PRO A 99 -0.67 4.12 -14.83
N LYS A 100 0.28 3.21 -15.03
CA LYS A 100 0.65 2.60 -16.32
C LYS A 100 0.03 1.21 -16.50
N SER A 101 -0.48 0.62 -15.43
CA SER A 101 -1.15 -0.68 -15.41
C SER A 101 -2.17 -0.67 -14.27
N GLU A 102 -3.17 -1.52 -14.37
CA GLU A 102 -4.28 -1.61 -13.42
C GLU A 102 -4.59 -3.06 -13.07
N CYS A 103 -5.27 -3.28 -11.94
CA CYS A 103 -5.77 -4.62 -11.61
C CYS A 103 -6.73 -5.08 -12.72
N VAL A 104 -6.55 -6.28 -13.25
CA VAL A 104 -7.49 -6.91 -14.18
C VAL A 104 -8.13 -8.12 -13.51
N GLY A 105 -9.46 -8.17 -13.53
CA GLY A 105 -10.26 -9.30 -13.07
C GLY A 105 -10.54 -10.31 -14.18
N ALA A 106 -11.12 -11.45 -13.80
CA ALA A 106 -11.55 -12.47 -14.77
C ALA A 106 -12.62 -11.92 -15.75
N GLU A 107 -13.38 -10.92 -15.31
CA GLU A 107 -14.38 -10.20 -16.10
C GLU A 107 -13.77 -9.28 -17.18
N ASP A 108 -12.54 -8.80 -17.01
CA ASP A 108 -11.87 -7.89 -17.95
C ASP A 108 -11.22 -8.61 -19.14
N ILE A 109 -11.15 -9.96 -19.10
CA ILE A 109 -10.55 -10.78 -20.16
C ILE A 109 -11.55 -10.99 -21.32
N ALA A 110 -12.83 -10.64 -21.14
CA ALA A 110 -13.91 -10.92 -22.09
C ALA A 110 -14.27 -9.74 -23.02
N GLY A 111 -13.35 -8.80 -23.25
CA GLY A 111 -13.53 -7.65 -24.15
C GLY A 111 -12.87 -7.82 -25.51
#